data_AF-A0A2G6W1L5-F1
#
_entry.id   AF-A0A2G6W1L5-F1
#
_cell.length_a   1.000
_cell.length_b   1.000
_cell.length_c   1.000
_cell.angle_alpha   90.00
_cell.angle_beta   90.00
_cell.angle_gamma   90.00
#
_symmetry.space_group_name_H-M   'P 1'
#
loop_
_entity.id
_entity.type
_entity.pdbx_description
1 polymer ?
#
loop_
_entity_poly.entity_id
_entity_poly.type
_entity_poly.pdbx_seq_one_letter_code
_entity_poly.pdbx_strand_id
1 'polypeptide(L)'
;MKKIILLTIILLMGQNFANAHTCENETVKCPIDGKNVTFCVTMSMTTFGSFKDFQKQGAIGEHYEGLINTCPKCHFSGYIDDFKTELNGEEKIKIKEYLTKFDDTKIDDAKQCLIAGEIKELQKKSNKEIAFCYVTGSYLLRNNDKQVEFRKELQSKAKDNLISALDKNEYEDKSVIANINYLIAEMERRIGNFDEAIKHYDLAINDSNKKDWVEEIAKEQKELAVKKDENNKI
;
A
#
# COMPACT_ATOMS: atom_id res chain seq x y z
N MET A 1 56.56 21.69 4.67
CA MET A 1 55.08 21.78 4.82
C MET A 1 54.33 21.47 3.51
N LYS A 2 54.70 20.42 2.76
CA LYS A 2 54.00 20.03 1.51
C LYS A 2 53.59 18.55 1.42
N LYS A 3 53.93 17.75 2.43
CA LYS A 3 53.62 16.30 2.47
C LYS A 3 52.50 15.92 3.46
N ILE A 4 51.98 16.87 4.24
CA ILE A 4 50.89 16.61 5.20
C ILE A 4 49.50 16.91 4.61
N ILE A 5 49.42 17.70 3.53
CA ILE A 5 48.14 18.10 2.92
C ILE A 5 47.56 17.00 2.01
N LEU A 6 48.37 16.02 1.57
CA LEU A 6 47.90 14.99 0.64
C LEU A 6 47.14 13.83 1.34
N LEU A 7 47.31 13.67 2.66
CA LEU A 7 46.66 12.58 3.41
C LEU A 7 45.23 12.88 3.85
N THR A 8 44.83 14.16 3.90
CA THR A 8 43.47 14.57 4.29
C THR A 8 42.47 14.57 3.13
N ILE A 9 42.94 14.60 1.88
CA ILE A 9 42.06 14.62 0.69
C ILE A 9 41.62 13.20 0.28
N ILE A 10 42.42 12.17 0.59
CA ILE A 10 42.09 10.77 0.26
C ILE A 10 41.07 10.18 1.25
N LEU A 11 40.97 10.72 2.47
CA LEU A 11 40.00 10.27 3.47
C LEU A 11 38.55 10.72 3.18
N LEU A 12 38.34 11.63 2.22
CA LEU A 12 37.02 12.16 1.84
C LEU A 12 36.34 11.40 0.69
N MET A 13 37.03 10.46 0.03
CA MET A 13 36.45 9.66 -1.06
C MET A 13 35.81 8.33 -0.58
N GLY A 14 35.89 8.04 0.72
CA GLY A 14 35.16 6.95 1.35
C GLY A 14 33.80 7.41 1.87
N GLN A 15 33.09 8.30 1.16
CA GLN A 15 31.66 8.42 1.39
C GLN A 15 31.03 7.13 0.87
N ASN A 16 30.89 6.15 1.76
CA ASN A 16 29.91 5.11 1.62
C ASN A 16 28.62 5.81 1.19
N PHE A 17 28.19 5.57 -0.05
CA PHE A 17 26.82 5.79 -0.43
C PHE A 17 26.01 4.87 0.48
N ALA A 18 25.67 5.37 1.66
CA ALA A 18 24.69 4.71 2.51
C ALA A 18 23.40 4.76 1.69
N ASN A 19 23.09 3.66 1.03
CA ASN A 19 21.83 3.53 0.32
C ASN A 19 20.74 3.62 1.39
N ALA A 20 19.98 4.72 1.38
CA ALA A 20 18.88 4.97 2.32
C ALA A 20 17.74 3.93 2.18
N HIS A 21 17.79 3.14 1.11
CA HIS A 21 17.00 1.94 0.87
C HIS A 21 17.96 0.76 0.69
N THR A 22 17.73 -0.31 1.46
CA THR A 22 18.46 -1.57 1.28
C THR A 22 17.47 -2.63 0.84
N CYS A 23 17.82 -3.38 -0.21
CA CYS A 23 17.08 -4.56 -0.59
C CYS A 23 17.96 -5.80 -0.66
N GLU A 24 17.34 -6.93 -0.39
CA GLU A 24 17.93 -8.25 -0.57
C GLU A 24 17.20 -8.96 -1.72
N ASN A 25 17.97 -9.61 -2.59
CA ASN A 25 17.39 -10.39 -3.67
C ASN A 25 16.88 -11.71 -3.11
N GLU A 26 15.56 -11.88 -3.08
CA GLU A 26 14.91 -13.10 -2.66
C GLU A 26 14.39 -13.87 -3.87
N THR A 27 14.78 -15.14 -4.00
CA THR A 27 14.30 -16.03 -5.06
C THR A 27 13.22 -16.95 -4.51
N VAL A 28 12.02 -16.84 -5.06
CA VAL A 28 10.85 -17.64 -4.69
C VAL A 28 10.30 -18.39 -5.90
N LYS A 29 9.55 -19.46 -5.64
CA LYS A 29 8.88 -20.23 -6.68
C LYS A 29 7.44 -19.75 -6.82
N CYS A 30 7.02 -19.31 -7.99
CA CYS A 30 5.64 -18.89 -8.21
C CYS A 30 4.66 -20.06 -7.92
N PRO A 31 3.64 -19.87 -7.05
CA PRO A 31 2.74 -20.95 -6.67
C PRO A 31 1.82 -21.38 -7.83
N ILE A 32 1.65 -20.53 -8.84
CA ILE A 32 0.80 -20.79 -10.01
C ILE A 32 1.55 -21.57 -11.10
N ASP A 33 2.69 -21.08 -11.58
CA ASP A 33 3.37 -21.70 -12.74
C ASP A 33 4.67 -22.45 -12.38
N GLY A 34 5.07 -22.41 -11.11
CA GLY A 34 6.27 -23.07 -10.61
C GLY A 34 7.59 -22.45 -11.06
N LYS A 35 7.59 -21.29 -11.74
CA LYS A 35 8.79 -20.59 -12.18
C LYS A 35 9.50 -19.94 -10.99
N ASN A 36 10.82 -20.04 -10.95
CA ASN A 36 11.63 -19.26 -10.02
C ASN A 36 11.66 -17.80 -10.47
N VAL A 37 11.36 -16.90 -9.54
CA VAL A 37 11.34 -15.45 -9.73
C VAL A 37 12.15 -14.82 -8.61
N THR A 38 12.93 -13.80 -8.96
CA THR A 38 13.78 -13.08 -8.00
C THR A 38 13.23 -11.67 -7.84
N PHE A 39 12.96 -11.27 -6.60
CA PHE A 39 12.47 -9.94 -6.26
C PHE A 39 13.48 -9.23 -5.34
N CYS A 40 13.58 -7.91 -5.49
CA CYS A 40 14.33 -7.05 -4.57
C CYS A 40 13.40 -6.71 -3.40
N VAL A 41 13.57 -7.41 -2.28
CA VAL A 41 12.73 -7.27 -1.09
C VAL A 41 13.34 -6.19 -0.19
N THR A 42 12.55 -5.17 0.14
CA THR A 42 12.99 -4.08 1.01
C THR A 42 13.30 -4.60 2.41
N MET A 43 14.55 -4.49 2.84
CA MET A 43 15.03 -4.93 4.15
C MET A 43 14.97 -3.82 5.20
N SER A 44 15.41 -2.64 4.80
CA SER A 44 15.29 -1.44 5.62
C SER A 44 15.21 -0.21 4.75
N MET A 45 14.47 0.79 5.23
CA MET A 45 14.31 2.07 4.55
C MET A 45 14.09 3.18 5.58
N THR A 46 14.77 4.31 5.39
CA THR A 46 14.51 5.50 6.19
C THR A 46 13.23 6.18 5.72
N THR A 47 12.38 6.60 6.67
CA THR A 47 11.19 7.42 6.40
C THR A 47 11.31 8.77 7.12
N PHE A 48 10.84 9.86 6.51
CA PHE A 48 10.89 11.21 7.08
C PHE A 48 9.55 11.68 7.67
N GLY A 49 8.50 10.85 7.59
CA GLY A 49 7.19 11.21 8.09
C GLY A 49 6.08 10.42 7.41
N SER A 50 4.85 10.90 7.57
CA SER A 50 3.67 10.35 6.90
C SER A 50 2.83 11.50 6.34
N PHE A 51 2.17 11.27 5.21
CA PHE A 51 1.04 12.09 4.78
C PHE A 51 -0.15 11.88 5.74
N LYS A 52 -1.19 12.71 5.59
CA LYS A 52 -2.33 12.73 6.52
C LYS A 52 -3.12 11.42 6.49
N ASP A 53 -3.15 10.73 5.35
CA ASP A 53 -3.70 9.39 5.18
C ASP A 53 -2.75 8.25 5.61
N PHE A 54 -1.68 8.55 6.36
CA PHE A 54 -0.70 7.60 6.87
C PHE A 54 0.25 7.01 5.83
N GLN A 55 0.20 7.45 4.57
CA GLN A 55 1.21 7.06 3.59
C GLN A 55 2.60 7.53 4.07
N LYS A 56 3.55 6.61 4.25
CA LYS A 56 4.92 6.98 4.66
C LYS A 56 5.67 7.69 3.55
N GLN A 57 6.48 8.67 3.94
CA GLN A 57 7.39 9.38 3.06
C GLN A 57 8.78 8.75 3.17
N GLY A 58 9.20 8.03 2.12
CA GLY A 58 10.55 7.47 2.03
C GLY A 58 11.61 8.56 1.86
N ALA A 59 12.82 8.30 2.34
CA ALA A 59 13.93 9.24 2.24
C ALA A 59 14.46 9.42 0.82
N ILE A 60 14.59 8.31 0.11
CA ILE A 60 14.95 8.21 -1.30
C ILE A 60 14.20 7.00 -1.85
N GLY A 61 13.53 7.14 -2.99
CA GLY A 61 12.78 6.05 -3.62
C GLY A 61 11.43 5.74 -2.95
N GLU A 62 10.85 4.61 -3.35
CA GLU A 62 9.44 4.31 -3.12
C GLU A 62 9.22 3.30 -2.00
N HIS A 63 8.64 3.75 -0.88
CA HIS A 63 8.29 2.86 0.24
C HIS A 63 7.39 1.68 -0.16
N TYR A 64 6.51 1.94 -1.13
CA TYR A 64 5.41 1.05 -1.50
C TYR A 64 5.69 0.25 -2.76
N GLU A 65 6.66 0.67 -3.59
CA GLU A 65 7.06 -0.11 -4.75
C GLU A 65 7.84 -1.34 -4.31
N GLY A 66 7.62 -2.45 -5.00
CA GLY A 66 8.21 -3.73 -4.64
C GLY A 66 7.67 -4.35 -3.34
N LEU A 67 6.69 -3.76 -2.64
CA LEU A 67 5.99 -4.45 -1.55
C LEU A 67 5.15 -5.62 -2.08
N ILE A 68 4.44 -5.37 -3.18
CA ILE A 68 3.69 -6.36 -3.93
C ILE A 68 4.41 -6.57 -5.24
N ASN A 69 4.70 -7.83 -5.56
CA ASN A 69 5.48 -8.23 -6.72
C ASN A 69 4.67 -9.16 -7.61
N THR A 70 5.05 -9.22 -8.89
CA THR A 70 4.31 -9.98 -9.91
C THR A 70 5.21 -11.00 -10.60
N CYS A 71 4.73 -12.23 -10.74
CA CYS A 71 5.38 -13.23 -11.59
C CYS A 71 5.31 -12.76 -13.06
N PRO A 72 6.46 -12.58 -13.76
CA PRO A 72 6.48 -12.06 -15.12
C PRO A 72 5.96 -13.06 -16.16
N LYS A 73 5.66 -14.31 -15.78
CA LYS A 73 5.17 -15.35 -16.69
C LYS A 73 3.65 -15.54 -16.63
N CYS A 74 3.05 -15.52 -15.44
CA CYS A 74 1.60 -15.75 -15.28
C CYS A 74 0.87 -14.60 -14.60
N HIS A 75 1.54 -13.50 -14.29
CA HIS A 75 0.96 -12.32 -13.63
C HIS A 75 0.40 -12.54 -12.23
N PHE A 76 0.69 -13.66 -11.56
CA PHE A 76 0.40 -13.81 -10.14
C PHE A 76 1.09 -12.69 -9.34
N SER A 77 0.29 -11.86 -8.67
CA SER A 77 0.76 -10.75 -7.84
C SER A 77 0.47 -11.00 -6.37
N GLY A 78 1.41 -10.64 -5.50
CA GLY A 78 1.27 -10.77 -4.06
C GLY A 78 2.46 -10.24 -3.29
N TYR A 79 2.36 -10.22 -1.96
CA TYR A 79 3.52 -10.04 -1.09
C TYR A 79 4.45 -11.25 -1.21
N ILE A 80 5.71 -11.10 -0.78
CA ILE A 80 6.69 -12.20 -0.89
C ILE A 80 6.22 -13.48 -0.20
N ASP A 81 5.48 -13.37 0.91
CA ASP A 81 4.94 -14.52 1.64
C ASP A 81 3.78 -15.20 0.90
N ASP A 82 3.06 -14.48 0.02
CA ASP A 82 2.05 -15.07 -0.86
C ASP A 82 2.68 -16.01 -1.89
N PHE A 83 3.94 -15.78 -2.29
CA PHE A 83 4.70 -16.69 -3.15
C PHE A 83 5.21 -17.94 -2.41
N LYS A 84 5.33 -17.87 -1.08
CA LYS A 84 5.78 -18.98 -0.22
C LYS A 84 4.61 -19.86 0.23
N THR A 85 3.38 -19.43 -0.02
CA THR A 85 2.18 -20.16 0.38
C THR A 85 1.90 -21.30 -0.59
N GLU A 86 1.63 -22.49 -0.06
CA GLU A 86 1.13 -23.60 -0.86
C GLU A 86 -0.35 -23.41 -1.18
N LEU A 87 -0.69 -23.46 -2.47
CA LEU A 87 -2.06 -23.36 -2.96
C LEU A 87 -2.59 -24.76 -3.28
N ASN A 88 -3.83 -25.03 -2.89
CA ASN A 88 -4.47 -26.27 -3.30
C ASN A 88 -4.84 -26.23 -4.79
N GLY A 89 -5.14 -27.39 -5.37
CA GLY A 89 -5.41 -27.51 -6.81
C GLY A 89 -6.59 -26.68 -7.30
N GLU A 90 -7.65 -26.56 -6.49
CA GLU A 90 -8.85 -25.78 -6.84
C GLU A 90 -8.56 -24.27 -6.84
N GLU A 91 -7.90 -23.76 -5.79
CA GLU A 91 -7.46 -22.37 -5.71
C GLU A 91 -6.56 -21.99 -6.88
N LYS A 92 -5.60 -22.86 -7.20
CA LYS A 92 -4.67 -22.67 -8.29
C LYS A 92 -5.38 -22.55 -9.64
N ILE A 93 -6.41 -23.37 -9.90
CA ILE A 93 -7.21 -23.29 -11.12
C ILE A 93 -7.95 -21.95 -11.19
N LYS A 94 -8.67 -21.57 -10.13
CA LYS A 94 -9.44 -20.31 -10.07
C LYS A 94 -8.56 -19.09 -10.30
N ILE A 95 -7.39 -19.04 -9.65
CA ILE A 95 -6.44 -17.93 -9.80
C ILE A 95 -5.89 -17.91 -11.23
N LYS A 96 -5.52 -19.06 -11.79
CA LYS A 96 -5.01 -19.14 -13.16
C LYS A 96 -6.04 -18.68 -14.20
N GLU A 97 -7.31 -19.06 -14.03
CA GLU A 97 -8.41 -18.59 -14.88
C GLU A 97 -8.59 -17.07 -14.78
N TYR A 98 -8.57 -16.53 -13.56
CA TYR A 98 -8.64 -15.09 -13.33
C TYR A 98 -7.49 -14.33 -14.02
N LEU A 99 -6.26 -14.86 -13.94
CA LEU A 99 -5.05 -14.23 -14.47
C LEU A 99 -5.04 -14.10 -16.00
N THR A 100 -5.80 -14.92 -16.72
CA THR A 100 -5.90 -14.86 -18.20
C THR A 100 -6.41 -13.50 -18.71
N LYS A 101 -7.11 -12.73 -17.87
CA LYS A 101 -7.54 -11.35 -18.18
C LYS A 101 -6.37 -10.41 -18.46
N PHE A 102 -5.15 -10.80 -18.06
CA PHE A 102 -3.97 -9.94 -18.08
C PHE A 102 -2.87 -10.44 -19.03
N ASP A 103 -3.09 -11.50 -19.80
CA ASP A 103 -2.06 -12.13 -20.65
C ASP A 103 -1.38 -11.15 -21.62
N ASP A 104 -2.13 -10.18 -22.15
CA ASP A 104 -1.64 -9.14 -23.07
C ASP A 104 -1.52 -7.75 -22.42
N THR A 105 -1.57 -7.67 -21.08
CA THR A 105 -1.59 -6.40 -20.35
C THR A 105 -0.24 -6.12 -19.68
N LYS A 106 0.30 -4.92 -19.88
CA LYS A 106 1.42 -4.45 -19.05
C LYS A 106 0.94 -4.21 -17.62
N ILE A 107 1.55 -4.91 -16.68
CA ILE A 107 1.30 -4.75 -15.24
C ILE A 107 2.29 -3.74 -14.68
N ASP A 108 1.81 -2.57 -14.28
CA ASP A 108 2.53 -1.59 -13.48
C ASP A 108 2.25 -1.82 -11.98
N ASP A 109 2.99 -1.14 -11.09
CA ASP A 109 2.96 -1.42 -9.64
C ASP A 109 1.58 -1.24 -9.01
N ALA A 110 0.80 -0.26 -9.48
CA ALA A 110 -0.59 -0.07 -9.05
C ALA A 110 -1.48 -1.24 -9.49
N LYS A 111 -1.30 -1.75 -10.72
CA LYS A 111 -2.03 -2.94 -11.20
C LYS A 111 -1.57 -4.23 -10.51
N GLN A 112 -0.31 -4.34 -10.09
CA GLN A 112 0.14 -5.45 -9.22
C GLN A 112 -0.70 -5.49 -7.93
N CYS A 113 -0.96 -4.33 -7.34
CA CYS A 113 -1.77 -4.20 -6.13
C CYS A 113 -3.24 -4.58 -6.37
N LEU A 114 -3.82 -4.17 -7.50
CA LEU A 114 -5.17 -4.61 -7.90
C LEU A 114 -5.26 -6.13 -8.00
N ILE A 115 -4.33 -6.73 -8.75
CA ILE A 115 -4.30 -8.18 -8.99
C ILE A 115 -4.13 -8.94 -7.67
N ALA A 116 -3.23 -8.49 -6.80
CA ALA A 116 -3.01 -9.10 -5.48
C ALA A 116 -4.26 -9.06 -4.60
N GLY A 117 -4.96 -7.92 -4.55
CA GLY A 117 -6.22 -7.79 -3.81
C GLY A 117 -7.29 -8.75 -4.34
N GLU A 118 -7.49 -8.80 -5.66
CA GLU A 118 -8.51 -9.67 -6.27
C GLU A 118 -8.16 -11.18 -6.12
N ILE A 119 -6.88 -11.54 -6.13
CA ILE A 119 -6.44 -12.90 -5.78
C ILE A 119 -6.79 -13.22 -4.32
N LYS A 120 -6.55 -12.29 -3.39
CA LYS A 120 -6.90 -12.48 -1.98
C LYS A 120 -8.42 -12.57 -1.76
N GLU A 121 -9.22 -11.87 -2.56
CA GLU A 121 -10.68 -12.04 -2.61
C GLU A 121 -11.06 -13.46 -3.06
N LEU A 122 -10.47 -13.98 -4.15
CA LEU A 122 -10.70 -15.35 -4.62
C LEU A 122 -10.30 -16.41 -3.57
N GLN A 123 -9.23 -16.13 -2.82
CA GLN A 123 -8.75 -16.95 -1.71
C GLN A 123 -9.54 -16.76 -0.42
N LYS A 124 -10.51 -15.84 -0.39
CA LYS A 124 -11.31 -15.49 0.80
C LYS A 124 -10.44 -15.15 2.01
N LYS A 125 -9.36 -14.41 1.78
CA LYS A 125 -8.52 -13.85 2.85
C LYS A 125 -9.30 -12.82 3.67
N SER A 126 -8.72 -12.39 4.79
CA SER A 126 -9.37 -11.38 5.62
C SER A 126 -9.55 -10.07 4.85
N ASN A 127 -10.62 -9.32 5.13
CA ASN A 127 -10.87 -8.07 4.43
C ASN A 127 -9.75 -7.05 4.73
N LYS A 128 -9.11 -7.12 5.91
CA LYS A 128 -7.93 -6.29 6.22
C LYS A 128 -6.80 -6.54 5.22
N GLU A 129 -6.48 -7.80 4.93
CA GLU A 129 -5.39 -8.16 4.01
C GLU A 129 -5.70 -7.70 2.58
N ILE A 130 -6.96 -7.86 2.15
CA ILE A 130 -7.43 -7.41 0.83
C ILE A 130 -7.34 -5.89 0.73
N ALA A 131 -7.87 -5.17 1.74
CA ALA A 131 -7.87 -3.72 1.78
C ALA A 131 -6.45 -3.15 1.63
N PHE A 132 -5.46 -3.68 2.36
CA PHE A 132 -4.10 -3.14 2.33
C PHE A 132 -3.40 -3.29 0.98
N CYS A 133 -3.77 -4.28 0.15
CA CYS A 133 -3.33 -4.32 -1.24
C CYS A 133 -3.84 -3.08 -2.00
N TYR A 134 -5.13 -2.81 -1.91
CA TYR A 134 -5.74 -1.67 -2.62
C TYR A 134 -5.28 -0.31 -2.08
N VAL A 135 -5.10 -0.18 -0.76
CA VAL A 135 -4.49 1.02 -0.15
C VAL A 135 -3.11 1.29 -0.76
N THR A 136 -2.26 0.27 -0.81
CA THR A 136 -0.91 0.35 -1.37
C THR A 136 -0.96 0.82 -2.83
N GLY A 137 -1.81 0.20 -3.65
CA GLY A 137 -1.98 0.62 -5.04
C GLY A 137 -2.45 2.08 -5.18
N SER A 138 -3.36 2.53 -4.31
CA SER A 138 -3.84 3.91 -4.32
C SER A 138 -2.75 4.92 -3.98
N TYR A 139 -1.78 4.55 -3.14
CA TYR A 139 -0.63 5.40 -2.77
C TYR A 139 0.37 5.56 -3.89
N LEU A 140 0.61 4.49 -4.66
CA LEU A 140 1.47 4.51 -5.85
C LEU A 140 0.96 5.49 -6.92
N LEU A 141 -0.36 5.68 -6.98
CA LEU A 141 -0.99 6.59 -7.94
C LEU A 141 -1.12 8.04 -7.43
N ARG A 142 -0.56 8.39 -6.25
CA ARG A 142 -0.83 9.71 -5.63
C ARG A 142 -0.62 10.88 -6.57
N ASN A 143 0.52 10.87 -7.25
CA ASN A 143 0.98 11.97 -8.09
C ASN A 143 0.73 11.71 -9.59
N ASN A 144 -0.07 10.69 -9.93
CA ASN A 144 -0.34 10.32 -11.32
C ASN A 144 -1.68 10.89 -11.81
N ASP A 145 -1.62 12.09 -12.38
CA ASP A 145 -2.82 12.83 -12.84
C ASP A 145 -3.58 12.14 -13.98
N LYS A 146 -2.94 11.19 -14.66
CA LYS A 146 -3.55 10.42 -15.75
C LYS A 146 -4.33 9.20 -15.25
N GLN A 147 -4.15 8.82 -13.98
CA GLN A 147 -4.72 7.60 -13.40
C GLN A 147 -5.58 7.89 -12.17
N VAL A 148 -6.19 9.08 -12.09
CA VAL A 148 -7.06 9.47 -10.97
C VAL A 148 -8.25 8.51 -10.82
N GLU A 149 -8.90 8.13 -11.92
CA GLU A 149 -10.04 7.19 -11.86
C GLU A 149 -9.61 5.81 -11.36
N PHE A 150 -8.46 5.30 -11.80
CA PHE A 150 -7.94 4.03 -11.31
C PHE A 150 -7.58 4.12 -9.81
N ARG A 151 -7.07 5.27 -9.36
CA ARG A 151 -6.85 5.52 -7.93
C ARG A 151 -8.15 5.53 -7.15
N LYS A 152 -9.21 6.17 -7.66
CA LYS A 152 -10.54 6.17 -7.04
C LYS A 152 -11.13 4.76 -6.98
N GLU A 153 -10.92 3.93 -8.01
CA GLU A 153 -11.33 2.52 -8.01
C GLU A 153 -10.65 1.76 -6.85
N LEU A 154 -9.33 1.88 -6.73
CA LEU A 154 -8.57 1.24 -5.64
C LEU A 154 -9.01 1.77 -4.27
N GLN A 155 -9.28 3.06 -4.13
CA GLN A 155 -9.81 3.65 -2.89
C GLN A 155 -11.19 3.10 -2.55
N SER A 156 -12.08 2.93 -3.53
CA SER A 156 -13.40 2.33 -3.31
C SER A 156 -13.26 0.87 -2.82
N LYS A 157 -12.46 0.05 -3.51
CA LYS A 157 -12.23 -1.35 -3.14
C LYS A 157 -11.59 -1.49 -1.76
N ALA A 158 -10.59 -0.63 -1.45
CA ALA A 158 -9.96 -0.59 -0.14
C ALA A 158 -10.98 -0.27 0.94
N LYS A 159 -11.75 0.80 0.74
CA LYS A 159 -12.78 1.27 1.67
C LYS A 159 -13.81 0.19 1.99
N ASP A 160 -14.39 -0.45 0.97
CA ASP A 160 -15.43 -1.47 1.16
C ASP A 160 -14.90 -2.67 2.00
N ASN A 161 -13.64 -3.04 1.77
CA ASN A 161 -12.97 -4.07 2.56
C ASN A 161 -12.63 -3.61 3.98
N LEU A 162 -12.22 -2.34 4.19
CA LEU A 162 -11.98 -1.81 5.53
C LEU A 162 -13.27 -1.76 6.37
N ILE A 163 -14.39 -1.33 5.78
CA ILE A 163 -15.72 -1.38 6.42
C ILE A 163 -16.06 -2.83 6.79
N SER A 164 -15.92 -3.75 5.84
CA SER A 164 -16.16 -5.18 6.08
C SER A 164 -15.23 -5.77 7.14
N ALA A 165 -13.99 -5.26 7.28
CA ALA A 165 -13.06 -5.68 8.33
C ALA A 165 -13.48 -5.19 9.71
N LEU A 166 -14.00 -3.96 9.81
CA LEU A 166 -14.59 -3.43 11.05
C LEU A 166 -15.83 -4.22 11.46
N ASP A 167 -16.76 -4.46 10.53
CA ASP A 167 -18.01 -5.19 10.78
C ASP A 167 -17.75 -6.62 11.27
N LYS A 168 -16.76 -7.29 10.69
CA LYS A 168 -16.34 -8.65 11.09
C LYS A 168 -15.38 -8.67 12.29
N ASN A 169 -15.09 -7.52 12.90
CA ASN A 169 -14.16 -7.38 14.03
C ASN A 169 -12.76 -7.99 13.76
N GLU A 170 -12.23 -7.82 12.55
CA GLU A 170 -10.91 -8.37 12.17
C GLU A 170 -9.73 -7.65 12.84
N TYR A 171 -9.98 -6.50 13.48
CA TYR A 171 -9.00 -5.75 14.27
C TYR A 171 -9.13 -6.08 15.76
N GLU A 172 -8.19 -6.88 16.26
CA GLU A 172 -8.12 -7.27 17.68
C GLU A 172 -7.73 -6.08 18.57
N ASP A 173 -6.73 -5.30 18.13
CA ASP A 173 -6.33 -4.07 18.81
C ASP A 173 -7.34 -2.95 18.54
N LYS A 174 -8.16 -2.64 19.54
CA LYS A 174 -9.18 -1.57 19.42
C LYS A 174 -8.58 -0.18 19.25
N SER A 175 -7.30 0.04 19.57
CA SER A 175 -6.64 1.34 19.38
C SER A 175 -6.45 1.72 17.91
N VAL A 176 -6.61 0.78 16.98
CA VAL A 176 -6.49 1.05 15.54
C VAL A 176 -7.82 1.44 14.89
N ILE A 177 -8.95 1.23 15.56
CA ILE A 177 -10.29 1.43 14.99
C ILE A 177 -10.51 2.88 14.55
N ALA A 178 -10.08 3.84 15.37
CA ALA A 178 -10.10 5.26 15.02
C ALA A 178 -9.30 5.55 13.72
N ASN A 179 -8.13 4.92 13.57
CA ASN A 179 -7.29 5.10 12.38
C ASN A 179 -7.97 4.52 11.14
N ILE A 180 -8.62 3.36 11.26
CA ILE A 180 -9.33 2.73 10.13
C ILE A 180 -10.54 3.55 9.72
N ASN A 181 -11.34 4.03 10.67
CA ASN A 181 -12.45 4.95 10.37
C ASN A 181 -11.95 6.24 9.69
N TYR A 182 -10.85 6.82 10.17
CA TYR A 182 -10.24 7.97 9.52
C TYR A 182 -9.80 7.66 8.07
N LEU A 183 -9.17 6.51 7.85
CA LEU A 183 -8.71 6.11 6.52
C LEU A 183 -9.88 5.86 5.55
N ILE A 184 -10.97 5.26 6.04
CA ILE A 184 -12.23 5.12 5.30
C ILE A 184 -12.77 6.50 4.91
N ALA A 185 -12.76 7.46 5.86
CA ALA A 185 -13.22 8.82 5.61
C ALA A 185 -12.40 9.54 4.54
N GLU A 186 -11.07 9.41 4.56
CA GLU A 186 -10.20 9.95 3.51
C GLU A 186 -10.55 9.37 2.14
N MET A 187 -10.79 8.06 2.04
CA MET A 187 -11.18 7.42 0.78
C MET A 187 -12.55 7.92 0.32
N GLU A 188 -13.56 7.94 1.19
CA GLU A 188 -14.89 8.47 0.87
C GLU A 188 -14.82 9.92 0.38
N ARG A 189 -14.05 10.79 1.05
CA ARG A 189 -13.86 12.19 0.64
C ARG A 189 -13.26 12.28 -0.76
N ARG A 190 -12.22 11.51 -1.03
CA ARG A 190 -11.46 11.55 -2.30
C ARG A 190 -12.18 10.93 -3.48
N ILE A 191 -13.18 10.07 -3.24
CA ILE A 191 -14.07 9.56 -4.29
C ILE A 191 -15.36 10.39 -4.43
N GLY A 192 -15.56 11.42 -3.61
CA GLY A 192 -16.67 12.37 -3.69
C GLY A 192 -17.88 12.03 -2.80
N ASN A 193 -17.77 11.02 -1.94
CA ASN A 193 -18.83 10.59 -1.02
C ASN A 193 -18.75 11.36 0.31
N PHE A 194 -18.92 12.67 0.24
CA PHE A 194 -18.63 13.58 1.37
C PHE A 194 -19.48 13.32 2.63
N ASP A 195 -20.75 12.95 2.47
CA ASP A 195 -21.63 12.70 3.63
C ASP A 195 -21.18 11.48 4.43
N GLU A 196 -20.76 10.40 3.74
CA GLU A 196 -20.20 9.21 4.38
C GLU A 196 -18.80 9.48 4.94
N ALA A 197 -17.99 10.31 4.27
CA ALA A 197 -16.71 10.74 4.81
C ALA A 197 -16.89 11.45 6.15
N ILE A 198 -17.82 12.41 6.23
CA ILE A 198 -18.14 13.16 7.45
C ILE A 198 -18.52 12.22 8.60
N LYS A 199 -19.36 11.21 8.35
CA LYS A 199 -19.74 10.21 9.36
C LYS A 199 -18.53 9.43 9.87
N HIS A 200 -17.66 8.97 8.98
CA HIS A 200 -16.48 8.19 9.38
C HIS A 200 -15.42 9.05 10.09
N TYR A 201 -15.27 10.34 9.73
CA TYR A 201 -14.45 11.26 10.53
C TYR A 201 -15.02 11.41 11.94
N ASP A 202 -16.35 11.53 12.09
CA ASP A 202 -16.99 11.60 13.41
C ASP A 202 -16.79 10.33 14.23
N LEU A 203 -16.83 9.15 13.59
CA LEU A 203 -16.48 7.89 14.27
C LEU A 203 -15.04 7.91 14.78
N ALA A 204 -14.08 8.37 13.95
CA ALA A 204 -12.68 8.46 14.35
C ALA A 204 -12.45 9.47 15.50
N ILE A 205 -13.10 10.62 15.46
CA ILE A 205 -13.00 11.68 16.47
C ILE A 205 -13.61 11.26 17.81
N ASN A 206 -14.71 10.49 17.78
CA ASN A 206 -15.44 10.10 18.98
C ASN A 206 -15.01 8.74 19.56
N ASP A 207 -14.08 8.03 18.91
CA ASP A 207 -13.54 6.78 19.44
C ASP A 207 -12.79 7.03 20.77
N SER A 208 -13.09 6.21 21.79
CA SER A 208 -12.49 6.31 23.12
C SER A 208 -11.02 5.90 23.17
N ASN A 209 -10.56 5.11 22.19
CA ASN A 209 -9.20 4.60 22.07
C ASN A 209 -8.37 5.39 21.04
N LYS A 210 -8.91 6.49 20.49
CA LYS A 210 -8.18 7.31 19.53
C LYS A 210 -6.90 7.87 20.14
N LYS A 211 -5.91 8.08 19.29
CA LYS A 211 -4.70 8.84 19.64
C LYS A 211 -4.97 10.32 19.41
N ASP A 212 -4.39 11.19 20.24
CA ASP A 212 -4.61 12.65 20.18
C ASP A 212 -4.40 13.23 18.76
N TRP A 213 -3.35 12.78 18.08
CA TRP A 213 -3.02 13.24 16.74
C TRP A 213 -4.07 12.84 15.67
N VAL A 214 -4.84 11.76 15.89
CA VAL A 214 -5.91 11.33 14.97
C VAL A 214 -7.08 12.29 15.04
N GLU A 215 -7.41 12.78 16.23
CA GLU A 215 -8.49 13.75 16.42
C GLU A 215 -8.22 15.05 15.67
N GLU A 216 -6.99 15.57 15.80
CA GLU A 216 -6.56 16.81 15.16
C GLU A 216 -6.68 16.71 13.63
N ILE A 217 -6.07 15.68 13.03
CA ILE A 217 -6.09 15.52 11.57
C ILE A 217 -7.49 15.18 11.05
N ALA A 218 -8.30 14.40 11.80
CA ALA A 218 -9.64 14.04 11.38
C ALA A 218 -10.54 15.28 11.34
N LYS A 219 -10.44 16.19 12.31
CA LYS A 219 -11.17 17.47 12.28
C LYS A 219 -10.78 18.32 11.08
N GLU A 220 -9.48 18.45 10.81
CA GLU A 220 -9.01 19.23 9.68
C GLU A 220 -9.50 18.66 8.34
N GLN A 221 -9.37 17.35 8.14
CA GLN A 221 -9.77 16.72 6.89
C GLN A 221 -11.30 16.64 6.74
N LYS A 222 -12.04 16.55 7.85
CA LYS A 222 -13.50 16.69 7.85
C LYS A 222 -13.94 18.04 7.29
N GLU A 223 -13.24 19.14 7.59
CA GLU A 223 -13.56 20.45 7.00
C GLU A 223 -13.41 20.46 5.48
N LEU A 224 -12.44 19.72 4.94
CA LEU A 224 -12.29 19.54 3.49
C LEU A 224 -13.50 18.80 2.90
N ALA A 225 -13.96 17.73 3.56
CA ALA A 225 -15.18 17.03 3.14
C ALA A 225 -16.43 17.94 3.18
N VAL A 226 -16.59 18.78 4.22
CA VAL A 226 -17.68 19.76 4.31
C VAL A 226 -17.62 20.77 3.16
N LYS A 227 -16.42 21.17 2.73
CA LYS A 227 -16.18 22.05 1.58
C LYS A 227 -16.29 21.31 0.23
N LYS A 228 -16.60 20.01 0.23
CA LYS A 228 -16.65 19.13 -0.95
C LYS A 228 -15.33 19.08 -1.72
N ASP A 229 -14.22 19.12 -1.00
CA ASP A 229 -12.89 19.00 -1.57
C ASP A 229 -12.51 17.52 -1.74
N GLU A 230 -12.56 17.05 -2.98
CA GLU A 230 -12.14 15.70 -3.39
C GLU A 230 -10.68 15.61 -3.86
N ASN A 231 -9.82 16.59 -3.52
CA ASN A 231 -8.44 16.59 -3.97
C ASN A 231 -7.74 15.30 -3.52
N ASN A 232 -7.44 14.47 -4.52
CA ASN A 232 -6.91 13.15 -4.28
C ASN A 232 -5.42 13.22 -3.88
N LYS A 233 -4.70 14.31 -4.18
CA LYS A 233 -3.25 14.41 -3.90
C LYS A 233 -2.93 14.75 -2.45
N ILE A 234 -3.87 15.37 -1.74
CA ILE A 234 -3.72 15.88 -0.37
C ILE A 234 -4.09 14.77 0.61
#